data_AF-A0A7L1YCR5-F1
#
_entry.id   AF-A0A7L1YCR5-F1
#
_cell.length_a   1.000
_cell.length_b   1.000
_cell.length_c   1.000
_cell.angle_alpha   90.00
_cell.angle_beta   90.00
_cell.angle_gamma   90.00
#
_symmetry.space_group_name_H-M   'P 1'
#
loop_
_entity.id
_entity.type
_entity.pdbx_description
1 polymer ?
#
loop_
_entity_poly.entity_id
_entity_poly.type
_entity_poly.pdbx_seq_one_letter_code
_entity_poly.pdbx_strand_id
1 'polypeptide(L)'
;MAPSIRLSPAARSLFDEPLAIAVRGLGPRQSVTLRTSLRDETGELFQATARYQAGDDGELDLARSPALPGGSFSGLEPMGLLWALQPQKPFWRLVKRDVQSPFLLQLEVLEGHGEPAGRLLAQAQHERAFLRDGVRRVPVREGRIRATLFLPPGNGPFPGIIDLYGTGGGLPEYRACLLANYGFAVLALAYYSYEDLPKEMKEFHLEYFEEAVNYMLQHTQVKGPGIGLLGISKGGDLCTSMASFLKGITATALINSSVANVGAVLRYKDITIPPLAFNLKRIKVSKSGIVDIVDVLNNPLEGPNQQSLIPLEKAECRFLFIVGQDDHNWKSEFFAVEGSKRLQAHGKEKPEIICYPGAGHYIEPPFFPMCAASMHLLIGKPVTWGGEPKAHCEAQVDAWQQIQAFFHKHLTGKPSGTSSKL
;
A
#
# COMPACT_ATOMS: atom_id res chain seq x y z
N MET A 1 17.01 -39.14 -3.53
CA MET A 1 16.10 -38.56 -2.51
C MET A 1 14.88 -38.00 -3.23
N ALA A 2 13.69 -38.02 -2.62
CA ALA A 2 12.53 -37.38 -3.22
C ALA A 2 12.70 -35.84 -3.22
N PRO A 3 12.25 -35.13 -4.27
CA PRO A 3 12.27 -33.67 -4.27
C PRO A 3 11.55 -33.08 -3.06
N SER A 4 12.09 -32.01 -2.49
CA SER A 4 11.49 -31.31 -1.34
C SER A 4 11.71 -29.80 -1.42
N ILE A 5 10.70 -29.03 -1.01
CA ILE A 5 10.78 -27.56 -0.94
C ILE A 5 11.29 -27.17 0.44
N ARG A 6 12.26 -26.26 0.47
CA ARG A 6 12.75 -25.60 1.68
C ARG A 6 12.36 -24.13 1.65
N LEU A 7 11.79 -23.67 2.76
CA LEU A 7 11.38 -22.30 2.96
C LEU A 7 12.18 -21.72 4.12
N SER A 8 12.55 -20.44 4.04
CA SER A 8 13.14 -19.72 5.15
C SER A 8 12.52 -18.33 5.26
N PRO A 9 11.83 -18.02 6.37
CA PRO A 9 11.50 -18.91 7.49
C PRO A 9 10.60 -20.09 7.08
N ALA A 10 10.59 -21.17 7.87
CA ALA A 10 10.12 -22.48 7.43
C ALA A 10 8.60 -22.64 7.28
N ALA A 11 7.81 -22.02 8.17
CA ALA A 11 6.37 -22.25 8.23
C ALA A 11 5.53 -20.97 8.12
N ARG A 12 6.06 -19.86 8.64
CA ARG A 12 5.33 -18.59 8.76
C ARG A 12 6.28 -17.41 8.66
N SER A 13 5.81 -16.34 8.03
CA SER A 13 6.45 -15.02 7.99
C SER A 13 5.37 -13.93 7.88
N LEU A 14 5.74 -12.67 8.08
CA LEU A 14 4.83 -11.58 7.72
C LEU A 14 4.63 -11.48 6.20
N PHE A 15 3.51 -10.88 5.78
CA PHE A 15 3.16 -10.71 4.37
C PHE A 15 4.13 -9.77 3.65
N ASP A 16 4.75 -8.83 4.35
CA ASP A 16 5.71 -7.86 3.83
C ASP A 16 7.18 -8.29 4.01
N GLU A 17 7.45 -9.47 4.58
CA GLU A 17 8.80 -10.01 4.74
C GLU A 17 9.20 -10.90 3.54
N PRO A 18 10.46 -10.86 3.07
CA PRO A 18 10.94 -11.80 2.06
C PRO A 18 10.79 -13.27 2.47
N LEU A 19 10.66 -14.17 1.49
CA LEU A 19 10.58 -15.62 1.68
C LEU A 19 11.61 -16.30 0.78
N ALA A 20 12.66 -16.87 1.36
CA ALA A 20 13.64 -17.64 0.60
C ALA A 20 13.06 -19.02 0.26
N ILE A 21 13.15 -19.41 -1.01
CA ILE A 21 12.59 -20.66 -1.54
C ILE A 21 13.72 -21.43 -2.22
N ALA A 22 13.90 -22.69 -1.84
CA ALA A 22 14.81 -23.62 -2.50
C ALA A 22 14.15 -24.99 -2.68
N VAL A 23 14.64 -25.77 -3.64
CA VAL A 23 14.23 -27.15 -3.89
C VAL A 23 15.47 -28.04 -3.89
N ARG A 24 15.40 -29.18 -3.20
CA ARG A 24 16.48 -30.18 -3.17
C ARG A 24 15.99 -31.53 -3.65
N GLY A 25 16.91 -32.37 -4.10
CA GLY A 25 16.61 -33.74 -4.51
C GLY A 25 16.03 -33.85 -5.91
N LEU A 26 16.22 -32.81 -6.75
CA LEU A 26 15.98 -32.88 -8.18
C LEU A 26 17.13 -33.64 -8.86
N GLY A 27 16.92 -34.06 -10.11
CA GLY A 27 18.00 -34.54 -10.96
C GLY A 27 18.94 -33.40 -11.40
N PRO A 28 20.22 -33.69 -11.70
CA PRO A 28 21.13 -32.71 -12.28
C PRO A 28 20.54 -32.05 -13.52
N ARG A 29 20.49 -30.70 -13.54
CA ARG A 29 19.92 -29.91 -14.64
C ARG A 29 18.48 -30.25 -15.01
N GLN A 30 17.71 -30.83 -14.07
CA GLN A 30 16.32 -31.16 -14.29
C GLN A 30 15.49 -29.89 -14.52
N SER A 31 14.71 -29.88 -15.60
CA SER A 31 13.73 -28.83 -15.88
C SER A 31 12.51 -28.99 -14.97
N VAL A 32 12.12 -27.91 -14.31
CA VAL A 32 10.95 -27.86 -13.43
C VAL A 32 10.17 -26.56 -13.61
N THR A 33 8.89 -26.59 -13.28
CA THR A 33 8.06 -25.40 -13.17
C THR A 33 7.62 -25.25 -11.73
N LEU A 34 7.89 -24.10 -11.12
CA LEU A 34 7.35 -23.76 -9.81
C LEU A 34 6.02 -23.03 -10.02
N ARG A 35 5.02 -23.42 -9.23
CA ARG A 35 3.72 -22.74 -9.17
C ARG A 35 3.44 -22.33 -7.74
N THR A 36 2.98 -21.10 -7.58
CA THR A 36 2.43 -20.60 -6.32
C THR A 36 0.96 -20.28 -6.49
N SER A 37 0.20 -20.51 -5.43
CA SER A 37 -1.20 -20.11 -5.39
C SER A 37 -1.64 -19.74 -3.98
N LEU A 38 -2.59 -18.80 -3.90
CA LEU A 38 -3.30 -18.49 -2.67
C LEU A 38 -4.76 -18.19 -3.01
N ARG A 39 -5.66 -18.39 -2.05
CA ARG A 39 -7.04 -17.92 -2.13
C ARG A 39 -7.23 -16.73 -1.23
N ASP A 40 -7.89 -15.70 -1.75
CA ASP A 40 -8.27 -14.54 -0.94
C ASP A 40 -9.50 -14.85 -0.08
N GLU A 41 -9.92 -13.88 0.74
CA GLU A 41 -11.05 -14.06 1.67
C GLU A 41 -12.42 -14.19 0.98
N THR A 42 -12.50 -13.91 -0.32
CA THR A 42 -13.70 -14.15 -1.14
C THR A 42 -13.66 -15.49 -1.86
N GLY A 43 -12.56 -16.24 -1.71
CA GLY A 43 -12.30 -17.51 -2.39
C GLY A 43 -11.66 -17.37 -3.77
N GLU A 44 -11.36 -16.16 -4.22
CA GLU A 44 -10.70 -15.94 -5.51
C GLU A 44 -9.28 -16.50 -5.51
N LEU A 45 -8.93 -17.24 -6.57
CA LEU A 45 -7.64 -17.88 -6.68
C LEU A 45 -6.65 -16.95 -7.38
N PHE A 46 -5.52 -16.71 -6.73
CA PHE A 46 -4.37 -16.02 -7.28
C PHE A 46 -3.26 -17.02 -7.56
N GLN A 47 -2.61 -16.93 -8.72
CA GLN A 47 -1.54 -17.85 -9.11
C GLN A 47 -0.39 -17.15 -9.84
N ALA A 48 0.81 -17.69 -9.68
CA ALA A 48 2.00 -17.34 -10.45
C ALA A 48 2.78 -18.61 -10.79
N THR A 49 3.45 -18.61 -11.94
CA THR A 49 4.31 -19.72 -12.38
C THR A 49 5.65 -19.21 -12.88
N ALA A 50 6.70 -19.99 -12.69
CA ALA A 50 7.99 -19.71 -13.30
C ALA A 50 8.74 -21.01 -13.61
N ARG A 51 9.45 -21.01 -14.75
CA ARG A 51 10.20 -22.16 -15.25
C ARG A 51 11.64 -22.06 -14.78
N TYR A 52 12.23 -23.15 -14.32
CA TYR A 52 13.60 -23.19 -13.82
C TYR A 52 14.32 -24.44 -14.30
N GLN A 53 15.64 -24.41 -14.16
CA GLN A 53 16.52 -25.57 -14.29
C GLN A 53 17.34 -25.70 -13.02
N ALA A 54 17.37 -26.91 -12.43
CA ALA A 54 18.20 -27.20 -11.27
C ALA A 54 19.70 -27.12 -11.60
N GLY A 55 20.55 -26.97 -10.59
CA GLY A 55 22.00 -27.10 -10.71
C GLY A 55 22.46 -28.53 -11.02
N ASP A 56 23.75 -28.71 -11.25
CA ASP A 56 24.37 -30.03 -11.47
C ASP A 56 24.31 -30.92 -10.20
N ASP A 57 24.15 -30.32 -9.03
CA ASP A 57 23.94 -30.98 -7.74
C ASP A 57 22.47 -31.35 -7.47
N GLY A 58 21.55 -30.97 -8.37
CA GLY A 58 20.12 -31.19 -8.18
C GLY A 58 19.48 -30.25 -7.15
N GLU A 59 20.14 -29.13 -6.82
CA GLU A 59 19.55 -28.04 -6.03
C GLU A 59 19.03 -26.91 -6.94
N LEU A 60 17.94 -26.27 -6.52
CA LEU A 60 17.40 -25.05 -7.11
C LEU A 60 17.23 -24.03 -6.00
N ASP A 61 17.92 -22.90 -6.06
CA ASP A 61 17.79 -21.81 -5.09
C ASP A 61 17.34 -20.55 -5.84
N LEU A 62 16.15 -20.04 -5.49
CA LEU A 62 15.52 -18.91 -6.19
C LEU A 62 16.32 -17.61 -6.02
N ALA A 63 17.22 -17.54 -5.02
CA ALA A 63 18.15 -16.43 -4.85
C ALA A 63 19.33 -16.46 -5.82
N ARG A 64 19.55 -17.57 -6.52
CA ARG A 64 20.73 -17.82 -7.37
C ARG A 64 20.39 -18.32 -8.77
N SER A 65 19.20 -18.85 -8.95
CA SER A 65 18.74 -19.46 -10.19
C SER A 65 17.69 -18.57 -10.85
N PRO A 66 17.99 -17.96 -12.01
CA PRO A 66 17.03 -17.11 -12.69
C PRO A 66 15.87 -17.92 -13.26
N ALA A 67 14.67 -17.34 -13.22
CA ALA A 67 13.51 -17.83 -13.93
C ALA A 67 13.73 -17.73 -15.44
N LEU A 68 13.43 -18.82 -16.15
CA LEU A 68 13.47 -18.90 -17.59
C LEU A 68 12.21 -18.25 -18.21
N PRO A 69 12.27 -17.77 -19.46
CA PRO A 69 11.11 -17.22 -20.16
C PRO A 69 9.92 -18.20 -20.27
N GLY A 70 8.71 -17.65 -20.33
CA GLY A 70 7.47 -18.40 -20.52
C GLY A 70 6.69 -18.72 -19.24
N GLY A 71 7.00 -18.05 -18.12
CA GLY A 71 6.15 -18.01 -16.93
C GLY A 71 5.56 -16.61 -16.70
N SER A 72 5.07 -16.37 -15.48
CA SER A 72 4.58 -15.07 -15.01
C SER A 72 5.67 -13.99 -14.95
N PHE A 73 6.95 -14.39 -14.86
CA PHE A 73 8.12 -13.51 -14.87
C PHE A 73 9.36 -14.28 -15.35
N SER A 74 10.47 -13.58 -15.57
CA SER A 74 11.77 -14.15 -15.91
C SER A 74 12.91 -13.36 -15.24
N GLY A 75 14.11 -13.92 -15.21
CA GLY A 75 15.27 -13.31 -14.56
C GLY A 75 15.45 -13.72 -13.10
N LEU A 76 16.44 -13.14 -12.42
CA LEU A 76 16.76 -13.46 -11.03
C LEU A 76 15.83 -12.69 -10.10
N GLU A 77 14.66 -13.28 -9.82
CA GLU A 77 13.58 -12.67 -9.07
C GLU A 77 13.15 -13.57 -7.89
N PRO A 78 13.83 -13.51 -6.72
CA PRO A 78 13.59 -14.45 -5.62
C PRO A 78 12.15 -14.39 -5.08
N MET A 79 11.55 -13.20 -5.14
CA MET A 79 10.17 -12.93 -4.70
C MET A 79 9.17 -12.94 -5.86
N GLY A 80 9.59 -13.30 -7.08
CA GLY A 80 8.75 -13.28 -8.28
C GLY A 80 7.47 -14.08 -8.13
N LEU A 81 7.54 -15.24 -7.48
CA LEU A 81 6.39 -16.10 -7.23
C LEU A 81 5.35 -15.50 -6.27
N LEU A 82 5.66 -14.42 -5.55
CA LEU A 82 4.70 -13.71 -4.69
C LEU A 82 4.16 -12.47 -5.38
N TRP A 83 5.02 -11.60 -5.92
CA TRP A 83 4.55 -10.33 -6.50
C TRP A 83 3.87 -10.52 -7.86
N ALA A 84 4.18 -11.60 -8.60
CA ALA A 84 3.58 -11.88 -9.90
C ALA A 84 2.25 -12.64 -9.81
N LEU A 85 1.70 -12.85 -8.61
CA LEU A 85 0.41 -13.49 -8.41
C LEU A 85 -0.69 -12.73 -9.17
N GLN A 86 -1.46 -13.43 -10.00
CA GLN A 86 -2.59 -12.86 -10.75
C GLN A 86 -3.89 -13.58 -10.41
N PRO A 87 -5.02 -12.86 -10.32
CA PRO A 87 -6.32 -13.49 -10.11
C PRO A 87 -6.74 -14.29 -11.35
N GLN A 88 -7.55 -15.33 -11.17
CA GLN A 88 -8.20 -15.99 -12.30
C GLN A 88 -9.30 -15.13 -12.90
N LYS A 89 -10.05 -14.42 -12.06
CA LYS A 89 -11.06 -13.44 -12.49
C LYS A 89 -10.37 -12.16 -12.96
N PRO A 90 -10.66 -11.70 -14.19
CA PRO A 90 -10.21 -10.38 -14.65
C PRO A 90 -10.70 -9.28 -13.71
N PHE A 91 -9.89 -8.23 -13.57
CA PHE A 91 -10.22 -7.01 -12.82
C PHE A 91 -10.46 -7.22 -11.31
N TRP A 92 -10.02 -8.36 -10.77
CA TRP A 92 -10.09 -8.65 -9.35
C TRP A 92 -8.87 -8.10 -8.62
N ARG A 93 -9.10 -7.50 -7.44
CA ARG A 93 -8.04 -7.04 -6.55
C ARG A 93 -8.01 -7.94 -5.33
N LEU A 94 -6.81 -8.29 -4.86
CA LEU A 94 -6.62 -9.17 -3.71
C LEU A 94 -7.38 -8.63 -2.49
N VAL A 95 -8.27 -9.45 -1.90
CA VAL A 95 -9.08 -9.05 -0.74
C VAL A 95 -8.48 -9.60 0.55
N LYS A 96 -7.95 -8.69 1.38
CA LYS A 96 -7.61 -8.94 2.79
C LYS A 96 -8.35 -7.95 3.70
N ARG A 97 -9.22 -8.46 4.57
CA ARG A 97 -10.00 -7.70 5.56
C ARG A 97 -9.74 -8.19 6.98
N ASP A 98 -9.70 -9.51 7.20
CA ASP A 98 -9.41 -10.06 8.53
C ASP A 98 -7.90 -10.25 8.75
N VAL A 99 -7.24 -9.24 9.28
CA VAL A 99 -5.79 -9.26 9.53
C VAL A 99 -5.34 -10.28 10.60
N GLN A 100 -6.26 -10.93 11.31
CA GLN A 100 -5.93 -11.94 12.32
C GLN A 100 -5.61 -13.31 11.70
N SER A 101 -6.14 -13.58 10.52
CA SER A 101 -5.84 -14.80 9.76
C SER A 101 -4.70 -14.56 8.75
N PRO A 102 -3.77 -15.52 8.57
CA PRO A 102 -2.79 -15.45 7.49
C PRO A 102 -3.43 -15.79 6.13
N PHE A 103 -2.74 -15.44 5.04
CA PHE A 103 -2.96 -16.15 3.78
C PHE A 103 -2.16 -17.46 3.76
N LEU A 104 -2.76 -18.53 3.25
CA LEU A 104 -2.09 -19.80 3.03
C LEU A 104 -1.54 -19.84 1.59
N LEU A 105 -0.21 -19.76 1.47
CA LEU A 105 0.49 -19.86 0.20
C LEU A 105 0.82 -21.33 -0.08
N GLN A 106 0.29 -21.87 -1.16
CA GLN A 106 0.62 -23.20 -1.66
C GLN A 106 1.74 -23.08 -2.69
N LEU A 107 2.83 -23.84 -2.50
CA LEU A 107 3.92 -23.98 -3.47
C LEU A 107 3.94 -25.40 -4.02
N GLU A 108 4.16 -25.50 -5.33
CA GLU A 108 4.23 -26.77 -6.06
C GLU A 108 5.46 -26.75 -6.99
N VAL A 109 6.17 -27.89 -7.05
CA VAL A 109 7.22 -28.14 -8.04
C VAL A 109 6.71 -29.19 -9.02
N LEU A 110 6.65 -28.82 -10.29
CA LEU A 110 6.08 -29.63 -11.37
C LEU A 110 7.20 -30.05 -12.32
N GLU A 111 7.10 -31.27 -12.86
CA GLU A 111 8.07 -31.83 -13.79
C GLU A 111 8.03 -31.14 -15.16
N GLY A 112 9.18 -30.72 -15.67
CA GLY A 112 9.33 -30.13 -17.00
C GLY A 112 8.78 -28.71 -17.15
N HIS A 113 8.74 -28.26 -18.41
CA HIS A 113 8.24 -26.94 -18.82
C HIS A 113 7.01 -27.02 -19.74
N GLY A 114 6.44 -28.23 -19.87
CA GLY A 114 5.33 -28.49 -20.77
C GLY A 114 4.01 -27.84 -20.33
N GLU A 115 3.14 -27.61 -21.30
CA GLU A 115 1.73 -27.30 -21.10
C GLU A 115 0.91 -28.43 -21.75
N PRO A 116 0.10 -29.20 -20.99
CA PRO A 116 -0.27 -28.99 -19.59
C PRO A 116 0.87 -29.29 -18.59
N ALA A 117 0.71 -28.82 -17.36
CA ALA A 117 1.65 -29.02 -16.27
C ALA A 117 2.00 -30.51 -16.11
N GLY A 118 3.30 -30.80 -15.93
CA GLY A 118 3.78 -32.14 -15.68
C GLY A 118 3.43 -32.66 -14.27
N ARG A 119 3.97 -33.83 -13.95
CA ARG A 119 3.75 -34.52 -12.67
C ARG A 119 4.22 -33.66 -11.49
N LEU A 120 3.46 -33.69 -10.39
CA LEU A 120 3.86 -33.06 -9.12
C LEU A 120 5.06 -33.79 -8.52
N LEU A 121 6.15 -33.06 -8.29
CA LEU A 121 7.40 -33.56 -7.71
C LEU A 121 7.48 -33.30 -6.21
N ALA A 122 7.05 -32.11 -5.78
CA ALA A 122 7.03 -31.68 -4.38
C ALA A 122 5.97 -30.61 -4.17
N GLN A 123 5.51 -30.47 -2.93
CA GLN A 123 4.61 -29.39 -2.53
C GLN A 123 4.90 -28.94 -1.09
N ALA A 124 4.59 -27.69 -0.78
CA ALA A 124 4.68 -27.13 0.57
C ALA A 124 3.63 -26.03 0.77
N GLN A 125 3.33 -25.74 2.03
CA GLN A 125 2.46 -24.64 2.43
C GLN A 125 3.22 -23.68 3.33
N HIS A 126 2.89 -22.39 3.23
CA HIS A 126 3.49 -21.34 4.04
C HIS A 126 2.44 -20.33 4.47
N GLU A 127 2.44 -19.93 5.74
CA GLU A 127 1.56 -18.89 6.25
C GLU A 127 2.18 -17.50 6.06
N ARG A 128 1.47 -16.63 5.35
CA ARG A 128 1.80 -15.20 5.20
C ARG A 128 0.89 -14.40 6.13
N ALA A 129 1.39 -14.12 7.32
CA ALA A 129 0.65 -13.46 8.40
C ALA A 129 0.68 -11.93 8.28
N PHE A 130 -0.28 -11.26 8.91
CA PHE A 130 -0.37 -9.79 8.93
C PHE A 130 -0.02 -9.19 10.31
N LEU A 131 -0.08 -10.02 11.35
CA LEU A 131 0.24 -9.67 12.72
C LEU A 131 1.37 -10.57 13.23
N ARG A 132 2.40 -9.93 13.80
CA ARG A 132 3.43 -10.60 14.60
C ARG A 132 2.87 -10.89 15.99
N ASP A 133 3.41 -11.92 16.62
CA ASP A 133 3.03 -12.29 17.99
C ASP A 133 3.18 -11.11 18.95
N GLY A 134 2.15 -10.90 19.76
CA GLY A 134 2.09 -9.82 20.75
C GLY A 134 1.63 -8.46 20.23
N VAL A 135 1.48 -8.25 18.91
CA VAL A 135 0.76 -7.08 18.39
C VAL A 135 -0.71 -7.17 18.80
N ARG A 136 -1.23 -6.13 19.42
CA ARG A 136 -2.63 -6.06 19.85
C ARG A 136 -3.47 -5.31 18.84
N ARG A 137 -4.58 -5.92 18.43
CA ARG A 137 -5.63 -5.31 17.64
C ARG A 137 -6.75 -4.86 18.58
N VAL A 138 -7.00 -3.55 18.65
CA VAL A 138 -7.98 -2.93 19.54
C VAL A 138 -8.99 -2.13 18.71
N PRO A 139 -10.19 -2.66 18.46
CA PRO A 139 -11.23 -1.90 17.80
C PRO A 139 -11.66 -0.67 18.63
N VAL A 140 -11.80 0.49 17.99
CA VAL A 140 -12.03 1.79 18.65
C VAL A 140 -13.39 2.36 18.26
N ARG A 141 -14.30 2.40 19.23
CA ARG A 141 -15.68 2.91 19.12
C ARG A 141 -15.91 4.05 20.12
N GLU A 142 -15.01 5.03 20.12
CA GLU A 142 -15.06 6.17 21.03
C GLU A 142 -15.75 7.37 20.38
N GLY A 143 -16.86 7.82 20.96
CA GLY A 143 -17.72 8.81 20.32
C GLY A 143 -18.14 8.35 18.92
N ARG A 144 -17.94 9.22 17.92
CA ARG A 144 -18.21 8.91 16.50
C ARG A 144 -17.05 8.21 15.78
N ILE A 145 -15.88 8.07 16.40
CA ILE A 145 -14.71 7.42 15.78
C ILE A 145 -15.03 5.96 15.53
N ARG A 146 -14.81 5.50 14.29
CA ARG A 146 -14.83 4.09 13.92
C ARG A 146 -13.48 3.71 13.31
N ALA A 147 -12.72 2.95 14.07
CA ALA A 147 -11.33 2.66 13.74
C ALA A 147 -10.87 1.35 14.39
N THR A 148 -9.66 0.92 14.03
CA THR A 148 -8.93 -0.14 14.74
C THR A 148 -7.52 0.34 15.05
N LEU A 149 -7.16 0.31 16.33
CA LEU A 149 -5.83 0.65 16.82
C LEU A 149 -4.98 -0.62 16.92
N PHE A 150 -3.83 -0.60 16.29
CA PHE A 150 -2.80 -1.63 16.42
C PHE A 150 -1.67 -1.13 17.31
N LEU A 151 -1.32 -1.93 18.32
CA LEU A 151 -0.28 -1.61 19.28
C LEU A 151 0.83 -2.67 19.22
N PRO A 152 2.11 -2.27 19.08
CA PRO A 152 3.23 -3.19 19.12
C PRO A 152 3.30 -3.94 20.47
N PRO A 153 4.00 -5.09 20.53
CA PRO A 153 4.31 -5.73 21.80
C PRO A 153 5.22 -4.83 22.67
N GLY A 154 5.15 -5.01 23.99
CA GLY A 154 5.94 -4.27 24.97
C GLY A 154 5.15 -3.19 25.71
N ASN A 155 5.84 -2.45 26.57
CA ASN A 155 5.22 -1.53 27.53
C ASN A 155 4.86 -0.15 26.94
N GLY A 156 5.31 0.16 25.72
CA GLY A 156 5.16 1.49 25.12
C GLY A 156 5.86 2.60 25.93
N PRO A 157 5.49 3.88 25.73
CA PRO A 157 4.61 4.34 24.66
C PRO A 157 5.30 4.29 23.28
N PHE A 158 4.51 4.18 22.21
CA PHE A 158 4.97 4.05 20.84
C PHE A 158 4.67 5.31 20.03
N PRO A 159 5.47 5.66 19.01
CA PRO A 159 5.10 6.73 18.09
C PRO A 159 3.77 6.40 17.40
N GLY A 160 2.83 7.36 17.43
CA GLY A 160 1.47 7.18 16.93
C GLY A 160 1.32 7.57 15.46
N ILE A 161 0.57 6.81 14.69
CA ILE A 161 0.23 7.09 13.28
C ILE A 161 -1.27 6.89 13.07
N ILE A 162 -1.92 7.78 12.32
CA ILE A 162 -3.26 7.54 11.76
C ILE A 162 -3.09 7.13 10.29
N ASP A 163 -3.69 6.00 9.93
CA ASP A 163 -3.66 5.41 8.59
C ASP A 163 -5.00 5.60 7.88
N LEU A 164 -4.96 6.16 6.67
CA LEU A 164 -6.12 6.49 5.85
C LEU A 164 -5.98 5.91 4.44
N TYR A 165 -6.95 5.06 4.07
CA TYR A 165 -7.12 4.60 2.69
C TYR A 165 -7.92 5.59 1.85
N GLY A 166 -7.96 5.35 0.54
CA GLY A 166 -8.70 6.15 -0.42
C GLY A 166 -10.18 5.80 -0.50
N THR A 167 -10.79 6.14 -1.65
CA THR A 167 -12.17 5.76 -1.92
C THR A 167 -12.32 4.23 -2.01
N GLY A 168 -13.44 3.72 -1.53
CA GLY A 168 -13.71 2.29 -1.35
C GLY A 168 -14.66 2.03 -0.17
N GLY A 169 -14.58 2.89 0.85
CA GLY A 169 -15.32 2.71 2.09
C GLY A 169 -14.81 1.55 2.92
N GLY A 170 -15.48 1.29 4.04
CA GLY A 170 -15.07 0.26 4.98
C GLY A 170 -13.82 0.66 5.78
N LEU A 171 -13.14 -0.35 6.31
CA LEU A 171 -11.95 -0.20 7.13
C LEU A 171 -10.86 -1.19 6.69
N PRO A 172 -10.02 -0.85 5.70
CA PRO A 172 -8.81 -1.63 5.42
C PRO A 172 -7.83 -1.53 6.58
N GLU A 173 -7.44 -2.67 7.16
CA GLU A 173 -6.58 -2.70 8.36
C GLU A 173 -5.15 -3.17 8.06
N TYR A 174 -4.92 -3.80 6.90
CA TYR A 174 -3.69 -4.56 6.64
C TYR A 174 -2.42 -3.69 6.62
N ARG A 175 -2.48 -2.44 6.13
CA ARG A 175 -1.32 -1.55 6.18
C ARG A 175 -0.99 -1.11 7.60
N ALA A 176 -2.00 -0.70 8.36
CA ALA A 176 -1.84 -0.30 9.75
C ALA A 176 -1.28 -1.43 10.63
N CYS A 177 -1.81 -2.65 10.46
CA CYS A 177 -1.35 -3.79 11.24
C CYS A 177 0.08 -4.21 10.87
N LEU A 178 0.43 -4.17 9.58
CA LEU A 178 1.80 -4.45 9.13
C LEU A 178 2.78 -3.42 9.69
N LEU A 179 2.42 -2.13 9.65
CA LEU A 179 3.26 -1.06 10.16
C LEU A 179 3.45 -1.15 11.70
N ALA A 180 2.46 -1.63 12.43
CA ALA A 180 2.58 -1.85 13.87
C ALA A 180 3.62 -2.92 14.25
N ASN A 181 3.96 -3.86 13.34
CA ASN A 181 5.05 -4.81 13.55
C ASN A 181 6.44 -4.13 13.64
N TYR A 182 6.54 -2.87 13.21
CA TYR A 182 7.75 -2.05 13.20
C TYR A 182 7.78 -0.99 14.32
N GLY A 183 6.96 -1.19 15.36
CA GLY A 183 7.08 -0.39 16.59
C GLY A 183 6.27 0.91 16.61
N PHE A 184 5.27 1.04 15.73
CA PHE A 184 4.33 2.16 15.70
C PHE A 184 2.97 1.77 16.29
N ALA A 185 2.35 2.67 17.06
CA ALA A 185 0.93 2.57 17.36
C ALA A 185 0.13 3.13 16.18
N VAL A 186 -0.64 2.30 15.46
CA VAL A 186 -1.27 2.72 14.19
C VAL A 186 -2.78 2.57 14.25
N LEU A 187 -3.50 3.68 14.04
CA LEU A 187 -4.95 3.73 13.97
C LEU A 187 -5.40 3.67 12.51
N ALA A 188 -5.89 2.52 12.07
CA ALA A 188 -6.64 2.43 10.82
C ALA A 188 -7.98 3.16 11.01
N LEU A 189 -8.22 4.25 10.27
CA LEU A 189 -9.38 5.11 10.48
C LEU A 189 -10.36 4.99 9.31
N ALA A 190 -11.58 4.52 9.59
CA ALA A 190 -12.67 4.62 8.62
C ALA A 190 -13.26 6.03 8.65
N TYR A 191 -13.85 6.48 7.55
CA TYR A 191 -14.49 7.80 7.50
C TYR A 191 -15.79 7.84 6.69
N TYR A 192 -16.17 6.73 6.04
CA TYR A 192 -17.48 6.51 5.43
C TYR A 192 -17.71 5.02 5.08
N SER A 193 -18.97 4.64 4.86
CA SER A 193 -19.41 3.30 4.45
C SER A 193 -18.85 2.19 5.35
N TYR A 194 -18.86 2.42 6.67
CA TYR A 194 -18.40 1.48 7.68
C TYR A 194 -19.22 1.66 8.97
N GLU A 195 -19.80 0.58 9.47
CA GLU A 195 -20.66 0.58 10.66
C GLU A 195 -21.75 1.67 10.58
N ASP A 196 -21.78 2.61 11.53
CA ASP A 196 -22.74 3.71 11.65
C ASP A 196 -22.26 5.02 10.99
N LEU A 197 -21.12 5.02 10.29
CA LEU A 197 -20.65 6.18 9.53
C LEU A 197 -21.54 6.47 8.30
N PRO A 198 -21.50 7.69 7.74
CA PRO A 198 -22.23 8.03 6.52
C PRO A 198 -21.96 7.04 5.39
N LYS A 199 -23.03 6.60 4.71
CA LYS A 199 -22.93 5.58 3.63
C LYS A 199 -22.25 6.09 2.36
N GLU A 200 -22.37 7.39 2.11
CA GLU A 200 -21.92 8.02 0.87
C GLU A 200 -20.86 9.08 1.15
N MET A 201 -19.94 9.24 0.20
CA MET A 201 -18.92 10.28 0.22
C MET A 201 -19.49 11.57 -0.39
N LYS A 202 -20.25 12.34 0.39
CA LYS A 202 -20.81 13.65 -0.04
C LYS A 202 -20.04 14.82 0.54
N GLU A 203 -19.86 14.79 1.86
CA GLU A 203 -19.11 15.79 2.59
C GLU A 203 -18.32 15.17 3.74
N PHE A 204 -17.21 15.79 4.09
CA PHE A 204 -16.36 15.43 5.21
C PHE A 204 -16.17 16.63 6.12
N HIS A 205 -16.25 16.39 7.42
CA HIS A 205 -16.07 17.38 8.47
C HIS A 205 -14.76 17.07 9.21
N LEU A 206 -13.78 17.98 9.16
CA LEU A 206 -12.46 17.75 9.75
C LEU A 206 -12.49 17.57 11.26
N GLU A 207 -13.55 18.01 11.94
CA GLU A 207 -13.78 17.74 13.36
C GLU A 207 -13.79 16.24 13.66
N TYR A 208 -14.26 15.39 12.73
CA TYR A 208 -14.22 13.93 12.88
C TYR A 208 -12.77 13.43 12.99
N PHE A 209 -11.90 13.97 12.15
CA PHE A 209 -10.49 13.60 12.11
C PHE A 209 -9.74 14.25 13.28
N GLU A 210 -10.13 15.44 13.72
CA GLU A 210 -9.62 16.10 14.93
C GLU A 210 -9.90 15.28 16.19
N GLU A 211 -11.09 14.69 16.32
CA GLU A 211 -11.39 13.74 17.39
C GLU A 211 -10.47 12.52 17.35
N ALA A 212 -10.20 11.95 16.17
CA ALA A 212 -9.28 10.82 16.04
C ALA A 212 -7.81 11.19 16.39
N VAL A 213 -7.36 12.39 16.02
CA VAL A 213 -6.06 12.92 16.43
C VAL A 213 -5.99 13.06 17.95
N ASN A 214 -7.01 13.65 18.56
CA ASN A 214 -7.08 13.84 20.02
C ASN A 214 -7.13 12.50 20.77
N TYR A 215 -7.92 11.55 20.29
CA TYR A 215 -7.95 10.18 20.82
C TYR A 215 -6.54 9.56 20.84
N MET A 216 -5.81 9.64 19.72
CA MET A 216 -4.46 9.11 19.63
C MET A 216 -3.49 9.83 20.58
N LEU A 217 -3.56 11.16 20.68
CA LEU A 217 -2.66 11.94 21.56
C LEU A 217 -2.94 11.72 23.05
N GLN A 218 -4.16 11.37 23.42
CA GLN A 218 -4.55 11.09 24.81
C GLN A 218 -4.33 9.62 25.20
N HIS A 219 -4.15 8.73 24.24
CA HIS A 219 -3.96 7.30 24.51
C HIS A 219 -2.62 7.05 25.21
N THR A 220 -2.65 6.40 26.37
CA THR A 220 -1.48 6.23 27.27
C THR A 220 -0.29 5.48 26.65
N GLN A 221 -0.53 4.70 25.60
CA GLN A 221 0.52 3.98 24.85
C GLN A 221 1.00 4.70 23.60
N VAL A 222 0.55 5.92 23.35
CA VAL A 222 1.03 6.76 22.24
C VAL A 222 1.96 7.84 22.81
N LYS A 223 3.13 7.99 22.19
CA LYS A 223 4.25 8.77 22.75
C LYS A 223 4.02 10.29 22.74
N GLY A 224 3.36 10.81 21.71
CA GLY A 224 3.29 12.26 21.47
C GLY A 224 4.69 12.90 21.24
N PRO A 225 4.79 14.25 21.25
CA PRO A 225 3.72 15.23 21.47
C PRO A 225 2.79 15.42 20.25
N GLY A 226 3.15 14.85 19.10
CA GLY A 226 2.30 14.79 17.92
C GLY A 226 2.26 13.38 17.33
N ILE A 227 1.48 13.19 16.28
CA ILE A 227 1.35 11.93 15.55
C ILE A 227 1.81 12.05 14.09
N GLY A 228 2.02 10.89 13.47
CA GLY A 228 2.15 10.76 12.02
C GLY A 228 0.80 10.58 11.32
N LEU A 229 0.71 10.99 10.07
CA LEU A 229 -0.39 10.67 9.16
C LEU A 229 0.13 9.91 7.95
N LEU A 230 -0.48 8.77 7.62
CA LEU A 230 -0.18 7.99 6.43
C LEU A 230 -1.44 7.90 5.57
N GLY A 231 -1.40 8.46 4.36
CA GLY A 231 -2.55 8.51 3.46
C GLY A 231 -2.22 8.02 2.06
N ILE A 232 -3.14 7.28 1.45
CA ILE A 232 -3.11 6.94 0.02
C ILE A 232 -4.33 7.50 -0.70
N SER A 233 -4.16 8.01 -1.92
CA SER A 233 -5.29 8.47 -2.75
C SER A 233 -6.11 9.56 -2.03
N LYS A 234 -7.45 9.41 -1.92
CA LYS A 234 -8.30 10.33 -1.12
C LYS A 234 -7.89 10.42 0.35
N GLY A 235 -7.33 9.35 0.93
CA GLY A 235 -6.81 9.35 2.29
C GLY A 235 -5.64 10.32 2.46
N GLY A 236 -4.81 10.49 1.42
CA GLY A 236 -3.72 11.47 1.44
C GLY A 236 -4.16 12.91 1.20
N ASP A 237 -5.19 13.14 0.38
CA ASP A 237 -5.90 14.44 0.32
C ASP A 237 -6.44 14.82 1.71
N LEU A 238 -7.09 13.88 2.42
CA LEU A 238 -7.54 14.09 3.79
C LEU A 238 -6.36 14.33 4.76
N CYS A 239 -5.25 13.58 4.65
CA CYS A 239 -4.06 13.82 5.47
C CYS A 239 -3.47 15.23 5.24
N THR A 240 -3.46 15.69 4.00
CA THR A 240 -3.02 17.04 3.63
C THR A 240 -3.92 18.10 4.26
N SER A 241 -5.23 17.86 4.24
CA SER A 241 -6.22 18.71 4.89
C SER A 241 -6.06 18.73 6.40
N MET A 242 -5.93 17.56 7.03
CA MET A 242 -5.68 17.43 8.47
C MET A 242 -4.42 18.19 8.87
N ALA A 243 -3.31 18.00 8.14
CA ALA A 243 -2.04 18.69 8.39
C ALA A 243 -2.16 20.22 8.29
N SER A 244 -3.04 20.72 7.41
CA SER A 244 -3.20 22.15 7.16
C SER A 244 -4.09 22.85 8.19
N PHE A 245 -5.04 22.13 8.79
CA PHE A 245 -6.07 22.72 9.66
C PHE A 245 -5.99 22.31 11.13
N LEU A 246 -5.47 21.11 11.41
CA LEU A 246 -5.45 20.53 12.75
C LEU A 246 -4.08 20.69 13.42
N LYS A 247 -4.07 20.65 14.75
CA LYS A 247 -2.84 20.64 15.56
C LYS A 247 -2.44 19.22 15.96
N GLY A 248 -1.22 19.06 16.46
CA GLY A 248 -0.72 17.76 16.95
C GLY A 248 -0.25 16.79 15.86
N ILE A 249 -0.02 17.28 14.64
CA ILE A 249 0.51 16.49 13.52
C ILE A 249 1.98 16.84 13.31
N THR A 250 2.86 15.85 13.44
CA THR A 250 4.32 16.04 13.34
C THR A 250 4.86 15.69 11.95
N ALA A 251 4.32 14.65 11.31
CA ALA A 251 4.82 14.14 10.04
C ALA A 251 3.69 13.54 9.20
N THR A 252 3.71 13.75 7.89
CA THR A 252 2.67 13.29 6.97
C THR A 252 3.30 12.63 5.74
N ALA A 253 3.05 11.34 5.54
CA ALA A 253 3.47 10.59 4.37
C ALA A 253 2.27 10.39 3.43
N LEU A 254 2.45 10.76 2.16
CA LEU A 254 1.41 10.83 1.14
C LEU A 254 1.76 9.93 -0.03
N ILE A 255 0.95 8.91 -0.28
CA ILE A 255 1.12 7.97 -1.39
C ILE A 255 0.11 8.35 -2.47
N ASN A 256 0.58 8.71 -3.67
CA ASN A 256 -0.26 9.02 -4.84
C ASN A 256 -1.47 9.91 -4.50
N SER A 257 -1.18 11.06 -3.89
CA SER A 257 -2.17 11.94 -3.25
C SER A 257 -2.38 13.24 -4.03
N SER A 258 -3.55 13.85 -3.86
CA SER A 258 -3.86 15.17 -4.38
C SER A 258 -3.64 16.26 -3.32
N VAL A 259 -3.16 17.43 -3.75
CA VAL A 259 -3.08 18.66 -2.92
C VAL A 259 -4.29 19.59 -3.11
N ALA A 260 -5.25 19.15 -3.92
CA ALA A 260 -6.59 19.71 -4.02
C ALA A 260 -7.61 18.72 -3.44
N ASN A 261 -8.68 19.25 -2.85
CA ASN A 261 -9.78 18.44 -2.33
C ASN A 261 -10.57 17.81 -3.49
N VAL A 262 -10.68 16.50 -3.55
CA VAL A 262 -11.37 15.78 -4.64
C VAL A 262 -12.59 15.01 -4.14
N GLY A 263 -13.67 15.04 -4.92
CA GLY A 263 -14.81 14.11 -4.81
C GLY A 263 -15.87 14.40 -3.73
N ALA A 264 -15.54 15.15 -2.68
CA ALA A 264 -16.49 15.54 -1.62
C ALA A 264 -16.29 16.99 -1.19
N VAL A 265 -17.32 17.63 -0.63
CA VAL A 265 -17.15 18.92 0.05
C VAL A 265 -16.39 18.69 1.35
N LEU A 266 -15.35 19.47 1.61
CA LEU A 266 -14.62 19.42 2.87
C LEU A 266 -14.98 20.63 3.73
N ARG A 267 -15.28 20.40 5.01
CA ARG A 267 -15.65 21.44 5.97
C ARG A 267 -14.77 21.39 7.20
N TYR A 268 -14.47 22.54 7.75
CA TYR A 268 -13.89 22.69 9.08
C TYR A 268 -14.32 24.02 9.66
N LYS A 269 -15.14 24.00 10.72
CA LYS A 269 -15.76 25.20 11.29
C LYS A 269 -16.48 26.00 10.22
N ASP A 270 -16.12 27.26 10.02
CA ASP A 270 -16.64 28.18 9.01
C ASP A 270 -15.98 28.03 7.63
N ILE A 271 -14.96 27.19 7.50
CA ILE A 271 -14.22 26.98 6.25
C ILE A 271 -14.89 25.86 5.44
N THR A 272 -15.09 26.11 4.15
CA THR A 272 -15.56 25.12 3.18
C THR A 272 -14.63 25.10 1.98
N ILE A 273 -14.11 23.91 1.64
CA ILE A 273 -13.33 23.66 0.42
C ILE A 273 -14.20 22.82 -0.52
N PRO A 274 -14.61 23.34 -1.69
CA PRO A 274 -15.37 22.56 -2.66
C PRO A 274 -14.51 21.46 -3.29
N PRO A 275 -15.12 20.37 -3.80
CA PRO A 275 -14.38 19.38 -4.57
C PRO A 275 -13.88 19.99 -5.89
N LEU A 276 -12.68 19.60 -6.29
CA LEU A 276 -12.12 19.89 -7.61
C LEU A 276 -13.08 19.37 -8.69
N ALA A 277 -13.47 20.25 -9.59
CA ALA A 277 -14.35 19.90 -10.69
C ALA A 277 -13.67 18.93 -11.68
N PHE A 278 -14.49 18.20 -12.43
CA PHE A 278 -14.02 17.20 -13.38
C PHE A 278 -14.75 17.33 -14.72
N ASN A 279 -14.14 16.79 -15.77
CA ASN A 279 -14.69 16.76 -17.12
C ASN A 279 -14.62 15.33 -17.69
N LEU A 280 -15.76 14.64 -17.68
CA LEU A 280 -15.88 13.27 -18.19
C LEU A 280 -15.58 13.14 -19.69
N LYS A 281 -15.59 14.23 -20.47
CA LYS A 281 -15.20 14.21 -21.89
C LYS A 281 -13.70 13.91 -22.08
N ARG A 282 -12.89 14.00 -21.02
CA ARG A 282 -11.45 13.68 -21.04
C ARG A 282 -11.16 12.21 -20.72
N ILE A 283 -12.19 11.41 -20.44
CA ILE A 283 -12.05 9.96 -20.32
C ILE A 283 -11.54 9.39 -21.65
N LYS A 284 -10.53 8.53 -21.56
CA LYS A 284 -10.08 7.70 -22.69
C LYS A 284 -10.56 6.27 -22.46
N VAL A 285 -10.97 5.58 -23.51
CA VAL A 285 -11.42 4.18 -23.42
C VAL A 285 -10.56 3.36 -24.37
N SER A 286 -9.91 2.32 -23.84
CA SER A 286 -9.11 1.40 -24.65
C SER A 286 -9.98 0.52 -25.54
N LYS A 287 -9.38 -0.16 -26.51
CA LYS A 287 -10.08 -1.16 -27.35
C LYS A 287 -10.69 -2.31 -26.52
N SER A 288 -10.11 -2.62 -25.35
CA SER A 288 -10.62 -3.64 -24.42
C SER A 288 -11.71 -3.12 -23.48
N GLY A 289 -12.16 -1.87 -23.63
CA GLY A 289 -13.20 -1.27 -22.80
C GLY A 289 -12.72 -0.80 -21.42
N ILE A 290 -11.42 -0.85 -21.15
CA ILE A 290 -10.82 -0.31 -19.92
C ILE A 290 -10.76 1.20 -20.03
N VAL A 291 -11.20 1.87 -18.97
CA VAL A 291 -11.31 3.31 -18.88
C VAL A 291 -10.03 3.90 -18.28
N ASP A 292 -9.52 4.97 -18.86
CA ASP A 292 -8.43 5.77 -18.31
C ASP A 292 -8.98 7.15 -17.92
N ILE A 293 -8.82 7.49 -16.65
CA ILE A 293 -9.41 8.68 -16.01
C ILE A 293 -8.38 9.73 -15.60
N VAL A 294 -7.09 9.52 -15.92
CA VAL A 294 -5.98 10.36 -15.43
C VAL A 294 -6.15 11.86 -15.73
N ASP A 295 -6.81 12.19 -16.85
CA ASP A 295 -7.05 13.57 -17.31
C ASP A 295 -8.42 14.15 -16.90
N VAL A 296 -9.26 13.40 -16.18
CA VAL A 296 -10.65 13.78 -15.88
C VAL A 296 -10.73 14.98 -14.94
N LEU A 297 -9.84 15.09 -13.96
CA LEU A 297 -9.83 16.21 -13.03
C LEU A 297 -9.40 17.51 -13.73
N ASN A 298 -10.00 18.62 -13.36
CA ASN A 298 -9.57 19.94 -13.82
C ASN A 298 -8.22 20.33 -13.19
N ASN A 299 -7.54 21.31 -13.79
CA ASN A 299 -6.34 21.87 -13.19
C ASN A 299 -6.75 22.72 -11.95
N PRO A 300 -6.31 22.37 -10.72
CA PRO A 300 -6.65 23.14 -9.52
C PRO A 300 -5.98 24.51 -9.48
N LEU A 301 -5.05 24.82 -10.39
CA LEU A 301 -4.35 26.11 -10.44
C LEU A 301 -5.10 27.16 -11.28
N GLU A 302 -6.22 26.82 -11.90
CA GLU A 302 -6.90 27.66 -12.89
C GLU A 302 -8.32 28.04 -12.48
N GLY A 303 -8.62 29.34 -12.60
CA GLY A 303 -9.97 29.89 -12.45
C GLY A 303 -10.67 29.47 -11.15
N PRO A 304 -11.94 29.05 -11.19
CA PRO A 304 -12.68 28.68 -9.99
C PRO A 304 -12.14 27.43 -9.29
N ASN A 305 -11.35 26.59 -9.98
CA ASN A 305 -10.81 25.35 -9.38
C ASN A 305 -9.78 25.65 -8.29
N GLN A 306 -9.20 26.86 -8.24
CA GLN A 306 -8.30 27.30 -7.17
C GLN A 306 -8.93 27.22 -5.78
N GLN A 307 -10.26 27.30 -5.69
CA GLN A 307 -10.98 27.15 -4.42
C GLN A 307 -10.87 25.73 -3.83
N SER A 308 -10.54 24.73 -4.65
CA SER A 308 -10.33 23.35 -4.17
C SER A 308 -8.94 23.10 -3.60
N LEU A 309 -7.98 24.03 -3.76
CA LEU A 309 -6.63 23.86 -3.24
C LEU A 309 -6.64 23.83 -1.71
N ILE A 310 -5.99 22.81 -1.16
CA ILE A 310 -5.78 22.70 0.28
C ILE A 310 -4.66 23.67 0.66
N PRO A 311 -4.78 24.47 1.73
CA PRO A 311 -3.78 25.47 2.10
C PRO A 311 -2.58 24.83 2.82
N LEU A 312 -1.78 24.02 2.11
CA LEU A 312 -0.62 23.30 2.63
C LEU A 312 0.37 24.19 3.39
N GLU A 313 0.48 25.46 3.02
CA GLU A 313 1.32 26.46 3.70
C GLU A 313 0.97 26.66 5.18
N LYS A 314 -0.24 26.29 5.60
CA LYS A 314 -0.64 26.34 7.01
C LYS A 314 -0.10 25.17 7.82
N ALA A 315 0.33 24.09 7.17
CA ALA A 315 0.85 22.92 7.87
C ALA A 315 2.18 23.22 8.57
N GLU A 316 2.35 22.63 9.75
CA GLU A 316 3.57 22.71 10.56
C GLU A 316 4.37 21.39 10.54
N CYS A 317 3.80 20.34 9.95
CA CYS A 317 4.40 19.01 9.89
C CYS A 317 5.45 18.88 8.77
N ARG A 318 6.24 17.81 8.83
CA ARG A 318 7.10 17.38 7.71
C ARG A 318 6.30 16.56 6.71
N PHE A 319 6.64 16.65 5.42
CA PHE A 319 5.98 15.89 4.37
C PHE A 319 6.95 14.96 3.64
N LEU A 320 6.48 13.76 3.35
CA LEU A 320 7.06 12.82 2.39
C LEU A 320 6.00 12.52 1.32
N PHE A 321 6.33 12.74 0.06
CA PHE A 321 5.50 12.37 -1.08
C PHE A 321 6.09 11.12 -1.76
N ILE A 322 5.25 10.12 -1.94
CA ILE A 322 5.54 8.86 -2.63
C ILE A 322 4.65 8.82 -3.86
N VAL A 323 5.26 8.77 -5.03
CA VAL A 323 4.58 8.96 -6.31
C VAL A 323 4.90 7.80 -7.24
N GLY A 324 3.87 7.14 -7.76
CA GLY A 324 3.98 6.31 -8.95
C GLY A 324 3.90 7.19 -10.19
N GLN A 325 4.91 7.13 -11.06
CA GLN A 325 4.95 7.95 -12.27
C GLN A 325 4.01 7.45 -13.37
N ASP A 326 3.51 6.22 -13.24
CA ASP A 326 2.50 5.63 -14.11
C ASP A 326 1.12 5.61 -13.43
N ASP A 327 0.83 6.57 -12.55
CA ASP A 327 -0.49 6.70 -11.91
C ASP A 327 -1.55 7.14 -12.93
N HIS A 328 -2.50 6.24 -13.21
CA HIS A 328 -3.62 6.49 -14.11
C HIS A 328 -4.95 6.87 -13.43
N ASN A 329 -5.00 6.96 -12.10
CA ASN A 329 -6.15 7.52 -11.40
C ASN A 329 -6.17 9.04 -11.52
N TRP A 330 -5.01 9.68 -11.32
CA TRP A 330 -4.82 11.12 -11.43
C TRP A 330 -3.32 11.48 -11.51
N LYS A 331 -3.02 12.75 -11.71
CA LYS A 331 -1.63 13.23 -11.90
C LYS A 331 -0.89 13.42 -10.58
N SER A 332 -0.56 12.31 -9.90
CA SER A 332 0.11 12.32 -8.58
C SER A 332 1.42 13.11 -8.56
N GLU A 333 2.28 12.97 -9.58
CA GLU A 333 3.54 13.73 -9.69
C GLU A 333 3.29 15.23 -9.78
N PHE A 334 2.32 15.64 -10.60
CA PHE A 334 1.91 17.03 -10.70
C PHE A 334 1.47 17.58 -9.33
N PHE A 335 0.61 16.87 -8.60
CA PHE A 335 0.16 17.32 -7.29
C PHE A 335 1.31 17.41 -6.27
N ALA A 336 2.23 16.45 -6.24
CA ALA A 336 3.40 16.49 -5.36
C ALA A 336 4.31 17.69 -5.66
N VAL A 337 4.59 17.94 -6.95
CA VAL A 337 5.41 19.07 -7.40
C VAL A 337 4.74 20.41 -7.06
N GLU A 338 3.44 20.57 -7.32
CA GLU A 338 2.72 21.80 -6.99
C GLU A 338 2.58 22.02 -5.49
N GLY A 339 2.39 20.95 -4.71
CA GLY A 339 2.44 21.01 -3.23
C GLY A 339 3.79 21.51 -2.72
N SER A 340 4.88 20.96 -3.28
CA SER A 340 6.25 21.37 -2.95
C SER A 340 6.54 22.83 -3.31
N LYS A 341 6.08 23.29 -4.49
CA LYS A 341 6.18 24.70 -4.88
C LYS A 341 5.42 25.61 -3.90
N ARG A 342 4.20 25.23 -3.54
CA ARG A 342 3.35 26.00 -2.62
C ARG A 342 3.97 26.13 -1.23
N LEU A 343 4.52 25.05 -0.68
CA LEU A 343 5.24 25.04 0.59
C LEU A 343 6.45 25.99 0.54
N GLN A 344 7.31 25.84 -0.47
CA GLN A 344 8.53 26.66 -0.61
C GLN A 344 8.21 28.15 -0.83
N ALA A 345 7.17 28.47 -1.60
CA ALA A 345 6.72 29.85 -1.83
C ALA A 345 6.29 30.57 -0.54
N HIS A 346 5.95 29.80 0.52
CA HIS A 346 5.59 30.33 1.84
C HIS A 346 6.67 30.09 2.90
N GLY A 347 7.92 29.87 2.47
CA GLY A 347 9.07 29.73 3.37
C GLY A 347 9.12 28.43 4.16
N LYS A 348 8.33 27.41 3.78
CA LYS A 348 8.41 26.08 4.37
C LYS A 348 9.55 25.29 3.74
N GLU A 349 10.06 24.32 4.49
CA GLU A 349 11.09 23.42 3.98
C GLU A 349 10.58 22.62 2.77
N LYS A 350 11.47 22.38 1.81
CA LYS A 350 11.17 21.56 0.65
C LYS A 350 10.84 20.13 1.13
N PRO A 351 9.67 19.58 0.80
CA PRO A 351 9.32 18.22 1.16
C PRO A 351 10.16 17.22 0.37
N GLU A 352 10.32 16.03 0.94
CA GLU A 352 10.89 14.90 0.21
C GLU A 352 9.85 14.36 -0.78
N ILE A 353 10.28 14.12 -2.02
CA ILE A 353 9.44 13.54 -3.09
C ILE A 353 10.23 12.40 -3.70
N ILE A 354 9.64 11.20 -3.65
CA ILE A 354 10.20 9.99 -4.24
C ILE A 354 9.25 9.56 -5.36
N CYS A 355 9.75 9.60 -6.59
CA CYS A 355 9.02 9.19 -7.78
C CYS A 355 9.54 7.82 -8.25
N TYR A 356 8.62 6.87 -8.44
CA TYR A 356 8.92 5.52 -8.90
C TYR A 356 8.45 5.34 -10.35
N PRO A 357 9.38 5.21 -11.31
CA PRO A 357 9.05 4.85 -12.69
C PRO A 357 8.33 3.50 -12.75
N GLY A 358 7.30 3.39 -13.60
CA GLY A 358 6.57 2.13 -13.78
C GLY A 358 5.74 1.69 -12.57
N ALA A 359 5.57 2.54 -11.54
CA ALA A 359 4.63 2.30 -10.45
C ALA A 359 3.31 3.05 -10.71
N GLY A 360 2.20 2.40 -10.39
CA GLY A 360 0.84 2.91 -10.60
C GLY A 360 0.22 3.49 -9.34
N HIS A 361 -1.11 3.59 -9.32
CA HIS A 361 -1.85 4.25 -8.24
C HIS A 361 -1.79 3.52 -6.89
N TYR A 362 -1.93 2.19 -6.86
CA TYR A 362 -2.02 1.41 -5.62
C TYR A 362 -0.66 0.90 -5.13
N ILE A 363 0.19 1.79 -4.64
CA ILE A 363 1.43 1.40 -3.93
C ILE A 363 1.06 0.88 -2.53
N GLU A 364 0.72 -0.40 -2.49
CA GLU A 364 0.40 -1.18 -1.27
C GLU A 364 1.67 -1.61 -0.51
N PRO A 365 1.55 -2.23 0.69
CA PRO A 365 2.69 -2.86 1.35
C PRO A 365 3.40 -3.90 0.47
N PRO A 366 4.66 -4.25 0.78
CA PRO A 366 5.47 -5.14 -0.05
C PRO A 366 4.78 -6.46 -0.41
N PHE A 367 5.03 -6.91 -1.64
CA PHE A 367 4.57 -8.18 -2.20
C PHE A 367 3.05 -8.31 -2.43
N PHE A 368 2.26 -7.26 -2.19
CA PHE A 368 0.88 -7.23 -2.66
C PHE A 368 0.88 -7.24 -4.19
N PRO A 369 0.20 -8.20 -4.84
CA PRO A 369 0.20 -8.29 -6.30
C PRO A 369 -0.42 -7.05 -6.92
N MET A 370 0.25 -6.53 -7.95
CA MET A 370 -0.21 -5.35 -8.67
C MET A 370 -1.58 -5.63 -9.34
N CYS A 371 -2.53 -4.71 -9.14
CA CYS A 371 -3.81 -4.74 -9.83
C CYS A 371 -3.82 -3.68 -10.94
N ALA A 372 -3.62 -4.11 -12.20
CA ALA A 372 -3.53 -3.19 -13.34
C ALA A 372 -4.83 -2.43 -13.62
N ALA A 373 -5.97 -3.09 -13.42
CA ALA A 373 -7.29 -2.49 -13.58
C ALA A 373 -8.31 -3.16 -12.68
N SER A 374 -9.27 -2.40 -12.17
CA SER A 374 -10.40 -2.92 -11.40
C SER A 374 -11.62 -2.04 -11.56
N MET A 375 -12.78 -2.50 -11.08
CA MET A 375 -13.97 -1.66 -11.01
C MET A 375 -13.72 -0.41 -10.16
N HIS A 376 -13.96 0.76 -10.75
CA HIS A 376 -13.94 2.03 -10.04
C HIS A 376 -15.35 2.39 -9.58
N LEU A 377 -15.59 2.48 -8.27
CA LEU A 377 -16.93 2.64 -7.71
C LEU A 377 -17.68 3.89 -8.21
N LEU A 378 -17.00 5.03 -8.33
CA LEU A 378 -17.62 6.28 -8.79
C LEU A 378 -17.87 6.32 -10.31
N ILE A 379 -17.06 5.62 -11.10
CA ILE A 379 -17.18 5.60 -12.57
C ILE A 379 -18.11 4.48 -13.03
N GLY A 380 -18.23 3.40 -12.24
CA GLY A 380 -19.05 2.24 -12.59
C GLY A 380 -18.48 1.40 -13.74
N LYS A 381 -17.18 1.51 -14.03
CA LYS A 381 -16.48 0.72 -15.06
C LYS A 381 -15.09 0.27 -14.61
N PRO A 382 -14.49 -0.75 -15.25
CA PRO A 382 -13.08 -1.08 -15.05
C PRO A 382 -12.18 0.08 -15.47
N VAL A 383 -11.37 0.57 -14.55
CA VAL A 383 -10.41 1.66 -14.77
C VAL A 383 -9.00 1.11 -14.65
N THR A 384 -8.08 1.62 -15.48
CA THR A 384 -6.64 1.35 -15.35
C THR A 384 -6.04 2.15 -14.21
N TRP A 385 -5.21 1.50 -13.39
CA TRP A 385 -4.48 2.11 -12.28
C TRP A 385 -3.02 2.35 -12.62
N GLY A 386 -2.57 1.82 -13.77
CA GLY A 386 -1.19 1.84 -14.24
C GLY A 386 -0.24 0.98 -13.41
N GLY A 387 1.03 1.02 -13.78
CA GLY A 387 2.12 0.24 -13.24
C GLY A 387 2.56 -0.92 -14.14
N GLU A 388 3.79 -1.37 -13.91
CA GLU A 388 4.36 -2.59 -14.47
C GLU A 388 4.70 -3.55 -13.33
N PRO A 389 4.35 -4.85 -13.38
CA PRO A 389 4.40 -5.73 -12.20
C PRO A 389 5.71 -5.71 -11.41
N LYS A 390 6.86 -5.78 -12.11
CA LYS A 390 8.18 -5.77 -11.46
C LYS A 390 8.51 -4.40 -10.86
N ALA A 391 8.47 -3.35 -11.68
CA ALA A 391 8.78 -1.99 -11.23
C ALA A 391 7.86 -1.53 -10.09
N HIS A 392 6.58 -1.91 -10.16
CA HIS A 392 5.60 -1.65 -9.13
C HIS A 392 5.92 -2.37 -7.82
N CYS A 393 6.32 -3.66 -7.87
CA CYS A 393 6.74 -4.38 -6.67
C CYS A 393 7.99 -3.76 -6.04
N GLU A 394 8.99 -3.39 -6.84
CA GLU A 394 10.20 -2.72 -6.37
C GLU A 394 9.85 -1.39 -5.68
N ALA A 395 8.92 -0.63 -6.26
CA ALA A 395 8.40 0.60 -5.66
C ALA A 395 7.68 0.37 -4.33
N GLN A 396 6.84 -0.68 -4.21
CA GLN A 396 6.19 -1.04 -2.94
C GLN A 396 7.21 -1.39 -1.85
N VAL A 397 8.26 -2.15 -2.20
CA VAL A 397 9.33 -2.54 -1.27
C VAL A 397 10.10 -1.32 -0.78
N ASP A 398 10.55 -0.45 -1.68
CA ASP A 398 11.31 0.75 -1.30
C ASP A 398 10.42 1.74 -0.54
N ALA A 399 9.22 2.05 -1.04
CA ALA A 399 8.28 2.96 -0.40
C ALA A 399 7.98 2.56 1.05
N TRP A 400 7.84 1.26 1.32
CA TRP A 400 7.63 0.76 2.68
C TRP A 400 8.81 1.10 3.61
N GLN A 401 10.04 0.96 3.13
CA GLN A 401 11.24 1.32 3.88
C GLN A 401 11.34 2.83 4.09
N GLN A 402 11.05 3.63 3.07
CA GLN A 402 11.05 5.10 3.14
C GLN A 402 10.04 5.62 4.16
N ILE A 403 8.81 5.06 4.17
CA ILE A 403 7.74 5.41 5.11
C ILE A 403 8.19 5.12 6.56
N GLN A 404 8.73 3.93 6.81
CA GLN A 404 9.21 3.55 8.14
C GLN A 404 10.35 4.46 8.60
N ALA A 405 11.35 4.69 7.73
CA ALA A 405 12.48 5.57 8.03
C ALA A 405 12.03 6.99 8.34
N PHE A 406 11.11 7.54 7.54
CA PHE A 406 10.52 8.86 7.72
C PHE A 406 9.80 8.99 9.07
N PHE A 407 8.91 8.06 9.41
CA PHE A 407 8.19 8.12 10.68
C PHE A 407 9.09 7.86 11.88
N HIS A 408 10.06 6.94 11.78
CA HIS A 408 11.04 6.78 12.86
C HIS A 408 11.83 8.06 13.10
N LYS A 409 12.33 8.71 12.03
CA LYS A 409 13.08 9.96 12.11
C LYS A 409 12.26 11.07 12.79
N HIS A 410 10.99 11.24 12.41
CA HIS A 410 10.21 12.40 12.83
C HIS A 410 9.37 12.18 14.09
N LEU A 411 9.01 10.94 14.43
CA LEU A 411 8.12 10.64 15.57
C LEU A 411 8.85 10.03 16.78
N THR A 412 10.08 9.49 16.62
CA THR A 412 10.81 8.92 17.76
C THR A 412 11.63 9.95 18.54
N GLY A 413 11.88 11.14 17.96
CA GLY A 413 12.60 12.23 18.62
C GLY A 413 14.11 12.05 18.71
N LYS A 414 14.71 11.07 18.02
CA LYS A 414 16.18 10.99 17.89
C LYS A 414 16.62 11.87 16.70
N PRO A 415 17.41 12.95 16.92
CA PRO A 415 18.07 13.62 15.81
C PRO A 415 18.98 12.60 15.12
N SER A 416 19.01 12.62 13.79
CA SER A 416 19.79 11.71 12.96
C SER A 416 21.28 11.85 13.28
N GLY A 417 21.76 11.04 14.21
CA GLY A 417 23.18 10.75 14.38
C GLY A 417 23.63 9.93 13.19
N THR A 418 24.53 10.51 12.40
CA THR A 418 25.34 9.85 11.38
C THR A 418 25.75 8.44 11.82
N SER A 419 25.20 7.41 11.17
CA SER A 419 25.85 6.09 11.17
C SER A 419 27.01 6.18 10.21
N SER A 420 28.19 6.46 10.75
CA SER A 420 29.46 6.26 10.07
C SER A 420 29.55 4.82 9.61
N LYS A 421 29.86 4.64 8.33
CA LYS A 421 30.43 3.41 7.79
C LYS A 421 31.53 2.90 8.73
N LEU A 422 31.49 1.61 9.04
CA LEU A 422 32.64 0.74 9.18
C LEU A 422 32.25 -0.64 8.67
#